data_AF-A0A2W5FE64-F1
#
_entry.id   AF-A0A2W5FE64-F1
#
_cell.length_a   1.000
_cell.length_b   1.000
_cell.length_c   1.000
_cell.angle_alpha   90.00
_cell.angle_beta   90.00
_cell.angle_gamma   90.00
#
_symmetry.space_group_name_H-M   'P 1'
#
loop_
_entity.id
_entity.type
_entity.pdbx_description
1 polymer ?
#
loop_
_entity_poly.entity_id
_entity_poly.type
_entity_poly.pdbx_seq_one_letter_code
_entity_poly.pdbx_strand_id
1 'polypeptide(L)'
;MDPAADDDIEKAIAVALAVVPRTFRNGFGGKGVRRRREPTATKEVAVVVTRYLGHTYTFFEDDRKVEKSDVESFLAAELTAVPDDLAKTYADKLTLYSEPARNEIAARLAMAISDKWRWTYKPSDAIYLKPMFGE
;
A
#
# COMPACT_ATOMS: atom_id res chain seq x y z
N MET A 1 19.47 6.93 -6.43
CA MET A 1 18.58 6.75 -5.27
C MET A 1 19.43 6.26 -4.12
N ASP A 2 19.18 6.74 -2.91
CA ASP A 2 19.84 6.23 -1.71
C ASP A 2 19.15 4.91 -1.31
N PRO A 3 19.84 3.76 -1.31
CA PRO A 3 19.23 2.47 -0.97
C PRO A 3 18.61 2.45 0.42
N ALA A 4 19.07 3.29 1.35
CA ALA A 4 18.46 3.41 2.68
C ALA A 4 17.06 4.05 2.63
N ALA A 5 16.81 4.91 1.64
CA ALA A 5 15.50 5.56 1.47
C ALA A 5 14.49 4.61 0.80
N ASP A 6 14.92 3.82 -0.18
CA ASP A 6 14.06 2.83 -0.84
C ASP A 6 13.57 1.76 0.16
N ASP A 7 14.43 1.37 1.11
CA ASP A 7 14.09 0.53 2.25
C ASP A 7 12.98 1.13 3.14
N ASP A 8 12.90 2.46 3.24
CA ASP A 8 11.96 3.13 4.14
C ASP A 8 10.55 3.25 3.54
N ILE A 9 10.44 3.48 2.23
CA ILE A 9 9.13 3.47 1.57
C ILE A 9 8.55 2.05 1.50
N GLU A 10 9.38 1.04 1.25
CA GLU A 10 8.95 -0.36 1.30
C GLU A 10 8.39 -0.73 2.68
N LYS A 11 9.12 -0.42 3.76
CA LYS A 11 8.65 -0.64 5.13
C LYS A 11 7.35 0.09 5.41
N ALA A 12 7.21 1.34 4.96
CA ALA A 12 5.97 2.10 5.13
C ALA A 12 4.79 1.43 4.42
N ILE A 13 4.99 0.92 3.20
CA ILE A 13 3.96 0.15 2.47
C ILE A 13 3.63 -1.14 3.21
N ALA A 14 4.63 -1.87 3.71
CA ALA A 14 4.41 -3.10 4.47
C ALA A 14 3.56 -2.83 5.73
N VAL A 15 3.84 -1.75 6.46
CA VAL A 15 3.02 -1.34 7.61
C VAL A 15 1.61 -0.95 7.17
N ALA A 16 1.47 -0.19 6.09
CA ALA A 16 0.17 0.19 5.55
C ALA A 16 -0.69 -1.04 5.17
N LEU A 17 -0.09 -2.04 4.53
CA LEU A 17 -0.73 -3.31 4.21
C LEU A 17 -1.09 -4.10 5.48
N ALA A 18 -0.26 -4.06 6.51
CA ALA A 18 -0.52 -4.76 7.78
C ALA A 18 -1.80 -4.26 8.46
N VAL A 19 -2.11 -2.96 8.35
CA VAL A 19 -3.29 -2.33 8.98
C VAL A 19 -4.54 -2.32 8.09
N VAL A 20 -4.48 -2.87 6.87
CA VAL A 20 -5.66 -3.01 5.99
C VAL A 20 -6.75 -3.82 6.69
N PRO A 21 -8.00 -3.32 6.74
CA PRO A 21 -9.13 -4.05 7.31
C PRO A 21 -9.31 -5.43 6.68
N ARG A 22 -9.62 -6.43 7.52
CA ARG A 22 -9.71 -7.84 7.10
C ARG A 22 -10.70 -8.06 5.96
N THR A 23 -11.80 -7.30 5.92
CA THR A 23 -12.80 -7.35 4.85
C THR A 23 -12.19 -7.04 3.48
N PHE A 24 -11.40 -5.96 3.37
CA PHE A 24 -10.75 -5.58 2.13
C PHE A 24 -9.60 -6.50 1.77
N ARG A 25 -8.82 -6.94 2.77
CA ARG A 25 -7.78 -7.96 2.57
C ARG A 25 -8.36 -9.26 1.98
N ASN A 26 -9.50 -9.72 2.50
CA ASN A 26 -10.20 -10.91 1.98
C ASN A 26 -10.74 -10.70 0.57
N GLY A 27 -11.33 -9.53 0.28
CA GLY A 27 -11.82 -9.20 -1.06
C GLY A 27 -10.68 -9.11 -2.07
N PHE A 28 -9.55 -8.51 -1.69
CA PHE A 28 -8.34 -8.42 -2.51
C PHE A 28 -7.77 -9.79 -2.87
N GLY A 29 -7.63 -10.68 -1.89
CA GLY A 29 -7.08 -12.03 -2.08
C GLY A 29 -8.11 -13.08 -2.52
N GLY A 30 -9.33 -12.68 -2.89
CA GLY A 30 -10.38 -13.60 -3.31
C GLY A 30 -10.84 -14.61 -2.25
N LYS A 31 -10.59 -14.32 -0.97
CA LYS A 31 -11.03 -15.12 0.19
C LYS A 31 -12.33 -14.59 0.82
N GLY A 32 -12.97 -13.58 0.21
CA GLY A 32 -14.27 -13.03 0.61
C GLY A 32 -15.47 -13.93 0.29
N VAL A 33 -16.68 -13.43 0.49
CA VAL A 33 -17.95 -14.19 0.31
C VAL A 33 -18.05 -14.78 -1.10
N ARG A 34 -17.70 -13.98 -2.12
CA ARG A 34 -17.78 -14.39 -3.53
C ARG A 34 -16.64 -15.28 -4.00
N ARG A 35 -15.64 -15.55 -3.14
CA ARG A 35 -14.46 -16.39 -3.43
C ARG A 35 -13.71 -16.01 -4.73
N ARG A 36 -13.72 -14.73 -5.09
CA ARG A 36 -13.02 -14.14 -6.25
C ARG A 36 -12.47 -12.77 -5.86
N ARG A 37 -11.42 -12.31 -6.52
CA ARG A 37 -10.87 -10.97 -6.29
C ARG A 37 -11.94 -9.92 -6.58
N GLU A 38 -12.14 -9.01 -5.64
CA GLU A 38 -13.15 -7.95 -5.73
C GLU A 38 -12.47 -6.63 -6.11
N PRO A 39 -12.73 -6.05 -7.31
CA PRO A 39 -12.08 -4.82 -7.74
C PRO A 39 -12.25 -3.67 -6.76
N THR A 40 -13.43 -3.56 -6.14
CA THR A 40 -13.69 -2.57 -5.09
C THR A 40 -12.81 -2.77 -3.88
N ALA A 41 -12.62 -4.01 -3.41
CA ALA A 41 -11.72 -4.29 -2.30
C ALA A 41 -10.27 -3.95 -2.64
N THR A 42 -9.81 -4.23 -3.87
CA THR A 42 -8.48 -3.83 -4.33
C THR A 42 -8.30 -2.30 -4.28
N LYS A 43 -9.30 -1.53 -4.70
CA LYS A 43 -9.28 -0.07 -4.60
C LYS A 43 -9.20 0.40 -3.15
N GLU A 44 -9.98 -0.20 -2.24
CA GLU A 44 -9.92 0.15 -0.80
C GLU A 44 -8.55 -0.14 -0.18
N VAL A 45 -7.88 -1.22 -0.60
CA VAL A 45 -6.48 -1.47 -0.21
C VAL A 45 -5.57 -0.34 -0.70
N ALA A 46 -5.71 0.10 -1.95
CA ALA A 46 -4.93 1.21 -2.50
C ALA A 46 -5.17 2.53 -1.75
N VAL A 47 -6.41 2.82 -1.37
CA VAL A 47 -6.78 4.01 -0.57
C VAL A 47 -6.10 3.99 0.80
N VAL A 48 -6.11 2.84 1.49
CA VAL A 48 -5.43 2.69 2.79
C VAL A 48 -3.93 2.93 2.66
N VAL A 49 -3.28 2.31 1.66
CA VAL A 49 -1.85 2.49 1.42
C VAL A 49 -1.53 3.94 1.08
N THR A 50 -2.28 4.56 0.17
CA THR A 50 -2.04 5.95 -0.23
C THR A 50 -2.24 6.92 0.93
N ARG A 51 -3.26 6.71 1.76
CA ARG A 51 -3.48 7.54 2.95
C ARG A 51 -2.29 7.43 3.91
N TYR A 52 -1.80 6.22 4.14
CA TYR A 52 -0.64 5.99 5.02
C TYR A 52 0.62 6.68 4.47
N LEU A 53 0.88 6.54 3.17
CA LEU A 53 2.03 7.18 2.52
C LEU A 53 1.92 8.71 2.50
N GLY A 54 0.73 9.25 2.20
CA GLY A 54 0.51 10.70 2.13
C GLY A 54 0.73 11.45 3.45
N HIS A 55 0.87 10.75 4.58
CA HIS A 55 1.25 11.35 5.86
C HIS A 55 2.74 11.64 5.99
N THR A 56 3.58 10.97 5.19
CA THR A 56 5.04 10.98 5.37
C THR A 56 5.81 11.20 4.07
N TYR A 57 5.18 10.93 2.92
CA TYR A 57 5.78 11.02 1.60
C TYR A 57 5.03 12.03 0.73
N THR A 58 5.79 12.81 -0.03
CA THR A 58 5.27 13.59 -1.15
C THR A 58 5.87 13.08 -2.45
N PHE A 59 5.01 12.77 -3.41
CA PHE A 59 5.38 12.27 -4.74
C PHE A 59 5.40 13.39 -5.76
N PHE A 60 6.33 13.30 -6.71
CA PHE A 60 6.56 14.25 -7.78
C PHE A 60 6.71 13.51 -9.11
N GLU A 61 6.01 14.02 -10.12
CA GLU A 61 6.21 13.69 -11.52
C GLU A 61 6.82 14.94 -12.18
N ASP A 62 8.06 14.80 -12.65
CA ASP A 62 8.95 15.93 -12.96
C ASP A 62 9.07 16.90 -11.76
N ASP A 63 8.51 18.11 -11.90
CA ASP A 63 8.47 19.15 -10.86
C ASP A 63 7.06 19.39 -10.29
N ARG A 64 6.08 18.56 -10.68
CA ARG A 64 4.69 18.68 -10.21
C ARG A 64 4.43 17.68 -9.09
N LYS A 65 3.83 18.18 -8.01
CA LYS A 65 3.30 17.31 -6.96
C LYS A 65 2.20 16.43 -7.55
N VAL A 66 2.31 15.12 -7.34
CA VAL A 66 1.30 14.15 -7.77
C VAL A 66 0.10 14.23 -6.84
N GLU A 67 -1.10 14.29 -7.41
CA GLU A 67 -2.33 14.33 -6.65
C GLU A 67 -2.60 12.98 -5.96
N LYS A 68 -3.24 13.03 -4.80
CA LYS A 68 -3.54 11.81 -4.02
C LYS A 68 -4.35 10.79 -4.83
N SER A 69 -5.30 11.26 -5.64
CA SER A 69 -6.13 10.42 -6.52
C SER A 69 -5.33 9.68 -7.58
N ASP A 70 -4.22 10.26 -8.03
CA ASP A 70 -3.34 9.64 -9.04
C ASP A 70 -2.49 8.55 -8.41
N VAL A 71 -2.00 8.78 -7.18
CA VAL A 71 -1.33 7.76 -6.36
C VAL A 71 -2.27 6.59 -6.07
N GLU A 72 -3.51 6.87 -5.66
CA GLU A 72 -4.53 5.84 -5.41
C GLU A 72 -4.83 5.01 -6.66
N SER A 73 -5.02 5.68 -7.80
CA SER A 73 -5.33 5.02 -9.08
C SER A 73 -4.17 4.16 -9.55
N PHE A 74 -2.94 4.65 -9.41
CA PHE A 74 -1.72 3.91 -9.73
C PHE A 74 -1.57 2.67 -8.85
N LEU A 75 -1.66 2.81 -7.53
CA LEU A 75 -1.54 1.69 -6.61
C LEU A 75 -2.66 0.66 -6.79
N ALA A 76 -3.87 1.08 -7.15
CA ALA A 76 -4.96 0.16 -7.47
C ALA A 76 -4.66 -0.67 -8.72
N ALA A 77 -4.01 -0.09 -9.73
CA ALA A 77 -3.58 -0.80 -10.92
C ALA A 77 -2.47 -1.81 -10.60
N GLU A 78 -1.44 -1.40 -9.86
CA GLU A 78 -0.35 -2.28 -9.42
C GLU A 78 -0.85 -3.43 -8.55
N LEU A 79 -1.75 -3.15 -7.60
CA LEU A 79 -2.39 -4.17 -6.78
C LEU A 79 -3.24 -5.13 -7.61
N THR A 80 -3.89 -4.65 -8.67
CA THR A 80 -4.65 -5.52 -9.58
C THR A 80 -3.71 -6.49 -10.32
N ALA A 81 -2.52 -6.03 -10.70
CA ALA A 81 -1.49 -6.82 -11.37
C ALA A 81 -0.77 -7.84 -10.46
N VAL A 82 -0.91 -7.73 -9.12
CA VAL A 82 -0.38 -8.73 -8.19
C VAL A 82 -0.90 -10.14 -8.55
N PRO A 83 0.00 -11.15 -8.64
CA PRO A 83 -0.39 -12.52 -8.92
C PRO A 83 -1.44 -13.05 -7.95
N ASP A 84 -2.41 -13.81 -8.45
CA ASP A 84 -3.55 -14.28 -7.67
C ASP A 84 -3.15 -15.11 -6.45
N ASP A 85 -2.14 -15.99 -6.60
CA ASP A 85 -1.63 -16.81 -5.49
C ASP A 85 -0.94 -15.96 -4.41
N LEU A 86 -0.22 -14.92 -4.80
CA LEU A 86 0.40 -13.99 -3.86
C LEU A 86 -0.68 -13.19 -3.11
N ALA A 87 -1.70 -12.70 -3.81
CA ALA A 87 -2.83 -12.00 -3.21
C ALA A 87 -3.62 -12.90 -2.23
N LYS A 88 -3.85 -14.16 -2.61
CA LYS A 88 -4.47 -15.17 -1.75
C LYS A 88 -3.64 -15.45 -0.49
N THR A 89 -2.32 -15.57 -0.65
CA THR A 89 -1.39 -15.84 0.46
C THR A 89 -1.35 -14.68 1.44
N TYR A 90 -1.31 -13.44 0.95
CA TYR A 90 -1.44 -12.25 1.79
C TYR A 90 -2.78 -12.23 2.56
N ALA A 91 -3.87 -12.71 1.96
CA ALA A 91 -5.15 -12.85 2.63
C ALA A 91 -5.24 -14.07 3.58
N ASP A 92 -4.16 -14.80 3.83
CA ASP A 92 -4.18 -15.88 4.82
C ASP A 92 -4.43 -15.36 6.26
N LYS A 93 -4.90 -16.25 7.13
CA LYS A 93 -5.09 -15.96 8.56
C LYS A 93 -3.79 -16.15 9.34
N LEU A 94 -2.94 -17.07 8.88
CA LEU A 94 -1.67 -17.36 9.54
C LEU A 94 -0.65 -16.32 9.11
N THR A 95 -0.06 -15.64 10.10
CA THR A 95 1.00 -14.64 9.88
C THR A 95 2.21 -15.25 9.19
N LEU A 96 2.53 -16.51 9.50
CA LEU A 96 3.59 -17.28 8.86
C LEU A 96 3.53 -17.24 7.31
N TYR A 97 2.32 -17.18 6.73
CA TYR A 97 2.13 -17.11 5.28
C TYR A 97 1.85 -15.67 4.81
N SER A 98 1.01 -14.94 5.53
CA SER A 98 0.56 -13.61 5.10
C SER A 98 1.63 -12.53 5.21
N GLU A 99 2.58 -12.65 6.14
CA GLU A 99 3.65 -11.66 6.32
C GLU A 99 4.70 -11.69 5.20
N PRO A 100 5.27 -12.85 4.79
CA PRO A 100 6.13 -12.90 3.62
C PRO A 100 5.45 -12.37 2.36
N ALA A 101 4.18 -12.75 2.13
CA ALA A 101 3.41 -12.26 0.99
C ALA A 101 3.15 -10.75 1.04
N ARG A 102 2.88 -10.21 2.23
CA ARG A 102 2.75 -8.75 2.45
C ARG A 102 4.04 -8.03 2.07
N ASN A 103 5.18 -8.53 2.53
CA ASN A 103 6.48 -7.91 2.29
C ASN A 103 6.83 -7.97 0.79
N GLU A 104 6.54 -9.10 0.12
CA GLU A 104 6.74 -9.20 -1.32
C GLU A 104 5.85 -8.22 -2.12
N ILE A 105 4.57 -8.08 -1.73
CA ILE A 105 3.69 -7.06 -2.33
C ILE A 105 4.23 -5.65 -2.05
N ALA A 106 4.73 -5.39 -0.85
CA ALA A 106 5.29 -4.09 -0.49
C ALA A 106 6.51 -3.74 -1.34
N ALA A 107 7.46 -4.67 -1.51
CA ALA A 107 8.63 -4.49 -2.35
C ALA A 107 8.25 -4.21 -3.81
N ARG A 108 7.27 -4.96 -4.36
CA ARG A 108 6.74 -4.72 -5.71
C ARG A 108 6.17 -3.31 -5.87
N LEU A 109 5.37 -2.85 -4.91
CA LEU A 109 4.79 -1.52 -4.93
C LEU A 109 5.84 -0.42 -4.76
N ALA A 110 6.81 -0.62 -3.87
CA ALA A 110 7.92 0.32 -3.65
C ALA A 110 8.75 0.52 -4.92
N MET A 111 9.08 -0.58 -5.60
CA MET A 111 9.77 -0.57 -6.89
C MET A 111 8.95 0.17 -7.94
N ALA A 112 7.67 -0.16 -8.09
CA ALA A 112 6.79 0.49 -9.08
C ALA A 112 6.62 2.00 -8.82
N ILE A 113 6.52 2.42 -7.56
CA ILE A 113 6.50 3.85 -7.18
C ILE A 113 7.83 4.51 -7.56
N SER A 114 8.96 3.89 -7.23
CA SER A 114 10.29 4.46 -7.43
C SER A 114 10.69 4.53 -8.90
N ASP A 115 10.18 3.61 -9.72
CA ASP A 115 10.33 3.64 -11.18
C ASP A 115 9.51 4.78 -11.81
N LYS A 116 8.37 5.13 -11.20
CA LYS A 116 7.43 6.10 -11.76
C LYS A 116 7.67 7.53 -11.28
N TRP A 117 7.94 7.72 -9.99
CA TRP A 117 7.94 9.03 -9.36
C TRP A 117 9.19 9.27 -8.53
N ARG A 118 9.60 10.55 -8.49
CA ARG A 118 10.48 11.03 -7.44
C ARG A 118 9.65 11.25 -6.19
N TRP A 119 10.22 10.99 -5.03
CA TRP A 119 9.53 11.22 -3.77
C TRP A 119 10.46 11.77 -2.71
N THR A 120 9.88 12.43 -1.72
CA THR A 120 10.59 12.98 -0.58
C THR A 120 9.92 12.53 0.71
N TYR A 121 10.74 12.22 1.72
CA TYR A 121 10.29 11.87 3.06
C TYR A 121 10.29 13.12 3.95
N LYS A 122 9.12 13.49 4.49
CA LYS A 122 8.94 14.62 5.41
C LYS A 122 8.05 14.19 6.60
N PRO A 123 8.64 13.64 7.67
CA PRO A 123 7.88 13.12 8.81
C PRO A 123 7.24 14.20 9.69
N SER A 124 7.64 15.48 9.55
CA SER A 124 7.11 16.59 10.35
C SER A 124 5.58 16.77 10.21
N ASP A 125 5.01 16.36 9.07
CA ASP A 125 3.55 16.43 8.84
C ASP A 125 2.79 15.31 9.58
N ALA A 126 3.47 14.24 10.01
CA ALA A 126 2.87 13.15 10.77
C ALA A 126 2.77 13.44 12.28
N ILE A 127 3.56 14.39 12.82
CA ILE A 127 3.55 14.75 14.25
C ILE A 127 2.26 15.47 14.66
N TYR A 128 1.52 16.05 13.70
CA TYR A 128 0.24 16.72 13.93
C TYR A 128 -0.99 15.80 13.82
N LEU A 129 -0.79 14.47 13.84
CA LEU A 129 -1.89 13.51 13.81
C LEU A 129 -2.73 13.58 15.10
N LYS A 130 -3.99 14.00 14.97
CA LYS A 130 -5.04 13.69 15.96
C LYS A 130 -5.10 12.16 16.12
N PRO A 131 -5.23 11.62 17.34
CA PRO A 131 -5.27 10.17 17.55
C PRO A 131 -6.37 9.53 16.69
N MET A 132 -6.05 8.39 16.07
CA MET A 132 -6.98 7.65 15.20
C MET A 132 -8.15 6.99 15.95
N PHE A 133 -8.20 7.14 17.27
CA PHE A 133 -9.33 6.82 18.11
C PHE A 133 -9.69 8.09 18.88
N GLY A 134 -10.93 8.55 18.74
CA GLY A 134 -11.44 9.70 19.50
C GLY A 134 -11.45 9.42 21.01
N GLU A 135 -11.58 10.49 21.80
CA GLU A 135 -11.83 10.45 23.25
C GLU A 135 -12.98 9.50 23.63
#